data_AF-A0A4V0YI00-F1
#
_entry.id   AF-A0A4V0YI00-F1
#
_cell.length_a   1.000
_cell.length_b   1.000
_cell.length_c   1.000
_cell.angle_alpha   90.00
_cell.angle_beta   90.00
_cell.angle_gamma   90.00
#
_symmetry.space_group_name_H-M   'P 1'
#
loop_
_entity.id
_entity.type
_entity.pdbx_description
1 polymer ?
#
loop_
_entity_poly.entity_id
_entity_poly.type
_entity_poly.pdbx_seq_one_letter_code
_entity_poly.pdbx_strand_id
1 'polypeptide(L)'
;MRNEGAAAGAPSLRTSSGIRRVIAEMDWLAVRRALAPVCRSPLFSASRSAFGGAMYRLLGLILVVCSMTALGGCQTSKKEVAKPQPVVTVEEEPPEVEAWRGVATPADIQSLEALPAAWEEALGEVRRRYRRALAAEGDLLVPDTRLPRAAPAPGTYRCRAIRLGTRAARIPPWSVSKSGFCYVGVSGDQLSFASEIAGTRIGGYLFDVKEGDNLVFLGATVPARTKTAPPYGANEALDWAGLLERTDEFHYRLTLPRRTGDNRLIVIELIAAPDA
;
A
#
# COMPACT_ATOMS: atom_id res chain seq x y z
N MET A 1 46.70 -39.42 44.41
CA MET A 1 45.55 -40.11 45.05
C MET A 1 44.36 -39.80 44.14
N ARG A 2 43.96 -40.67 43.19
CA ARG A 2 43.13 -41.88 43.37
C ARG A 2 41.92 -41.65 44.27
N ASN A 3 40.73 -41.52 43.67
CA ASN A 3 39.69 -42.55 43.51
C ASN A 3 38.75 -42.05 42.38
N GLU A 4 38.27 -42.86 41.43
CA GLU A 4 37.19 -43.86 41.54
C GLU A 4 35.91 -43.25 42.18
N GLY A 5 34.72 -43.27 41.58
CA GLY A 5 34.27 -43.88 40.32
C GLY A 5 32.84 -44.40 40.49
N ALA A 6 31.86 -43.88 39.76
CA ALA A 6 30.49 -44.40 39.76
C ALA A 6 29.70 -43.97 38.51
N ALA A 7 29.21 -44.94 37.74
CA ALA A 7 28.25 -44.73 36.66
C ALA A 7 26.99 -45.56 36.95
N ALA A 8 25.80 -44.97 36.79
CA ALA A 8 24.52 -45.65 36.58
C ALA A 8 23.38 -44.65 36.36
N GLY A 9 22.35 -45.03 35.59
CA GLY A 9 21.02 -44.42 35.69
C GLY A 9 20.43 -43.75 34.44
N ALA A 10 20.22 -44.49 33.36
CA ALA A 10 19.32 -44.05 32.29
C ALA A 10 17.84 -44.25 32.71
N PRO A 11 16.96 -43.23 32.64
CA PRO A 11 15.54 -43.39 32.96
C PRO A 11 14.76 -44.00 31.78
N SER A 12 13.99 -45.05 32.05
CA SER A 12 13.13 -45.70 31.06
C SER A 12 11.84 -44.89 30.80
N LEU A 13 11.55 -44.61 29.52
CA LEU A 13 10.31 -43.96 29.14
C LEU A 13 9.14 -44.95 29.22
N ARG A 14 8.24 -44.68 30.17
CA ARG A 14 7.06 -45.50 30.44
C ARG A 14 5.94 -45.15 29.46
N THR A 15 5.46 -46.12 28.71
CA THR A 15 4.35 -45.97 27.76
C THR A 15 3.01 -45.84 28.50
N SER A 16 2.27 -44.75 28.25
CA SER A 16 0.88 -44.60 28.72
C SER A 16 -0.11 -44.80 27.58
N SER A 17 -0.69 -46.00 27.54
CA SER A 17 -1.86 -46.30 26.72
C SER A 17 -3.13 -45.74 27.37
N GLY A 18 -4.05 -45.22 26.55
CA GLY A 18 -5.48 -45.36 26.81
C GLY A 18 -6.20 -44.24 27.56
N ILE A 19 -6.71 -43.26 26.82
CA ILE A 19 -8.05 -42.70 27.10
C ILE A 19 -8.88 -42.80 25.82
N ARG A 20 -9.79 -43.78 25.79
CA ARG A 20 -10.96 -43.80 24.89
C ARG A 20 -12.15 -43.19 25.66
N ARG A 21 -12.94 -42.31 25.04
CA ARG A 21 -14.41 -42.50 24.85
C ARG A 21 -15.15 -41.25 24.30
N VAL A 22 -15.93 -41.47 23.23
CA VAL A 22 -17.23 -40.86 22.76
C VAL A 22 -17.37 -39.32 22.86
N ILE A 23 -17.79 -38.52 21.87
CA ILE A 23 -19.08 -38.38 21.14
C ILE A 23 -18.78 -37.44 19.93
N ALA A 24 -19.34 -37.49 18.71
CA ALA A 24 -20.37 -38.31 18.04
C ALA A 24 -20.03 -38.47 16.53
N GLU A 25 -20.89 -39.16 15.78
CA GLU A 25 -20.94 -39.15 14.31
C GLU A 25 -21.46 -37.80 13.76
N MET A 26 -20.92 -37.35 12.62
CA MET A 26 -21.61 -36.41 11.73
C MET A 26 -21.54 -36.94 10.30
N ASP A 27 -22.70 -37.38 9.82
CA ASP A 27 -22.93 -37.99 8.51
C ASP A 27 -22.59 -37.00 7.37
N TRP A 28 -21.80 -37.48 6.41
CA TRP A 28 -21.21 -36.68 5.32
C TRP A 28 -21.84 -36.97 3.94
N LEU A 29 -22.97 -37.69 3.88
CA LEU A 29 -23.50 -38.26 2.61
C LEU A 29 -24.83 -37.68 2.10
N ALA A 30 -25.33 -36.58 2.66
CA ALA A 30 -26.49 -35.85 2.13
C ALA A 30 -26.15 -34.41 1.67
N VAL A 31 -26.93 -33.87 0.73
CA VAL A 31 -26.84 -32.49 0.20
C VAL A 31 -25.65 -32.20 -0.77
N ARG A 32 -25.27 -33.18 -1.60
CA ARG A 32 -24.59 -32.93 -2.89
C ARG A 32 -25.33 -33.57 -4.07
N ARG A 33 -26.42 -32.94 -4.56
CA ARG A 33 -27.02 -33.16 -5.89
C ARG A 33 -28.01 -32.03 -6.25
N ALA A 34 -27.97 -31.58 -7.51
CA ALA A 34 -28.57 -30.37 -8.14
C ALA A 34 -27.54 -29.23 -8.27
N LEU A 35 -26.68 -29.13 -9.30
CA LEU A 35 -26.89 -29.31 -10.76
C LEU A 35 -28.01 -28.43 -11.33
N ALA A 36 -27.66 -27.17 -11.65
CA ALA A 36 -28.34 -26.34 -12.63
C ALA A 36 -27.37 -25.28 -13.21
N PRO A 37 -26.98 -25.38 -14.49
CA PRO A 37 -26.37 -24.27 -15.23
C PRO A 37 -27.41 -23.62 -16.15
N VAL A 38 -27.63 -22.31 -16.02
CA VAL A 38 -28.39 -21.54 -17.03
C VAL A 38 -27.68 -20.21 -17.29
N CYS A 39 -27.06 -20.11 -18.47
CA CYS A 39 -26.61 -18.84 -19.03
C CYS A 39 -27.81 -17.99 -19.44
N ARG A 40 -27.85 -16.72 -19.03
CA ARG A 40 -28.34 -15.61 -19.89
C ARG A 40 -28.12 -14.24 -19.25
N SER A 41 -27.30 -13.44 -19.93
CA SER A 41 -27.34 -11.99 -19.95
C SER A 41 -27.25 -11.55 -21.43
N PRO A 42 -27.51 -10.29 -21.79
CA PRO A 42 -28.14 -9.21 -21.04
C PRO A 42 -29.47 -8.74 -21.68
N LEU A 43 -30.24 -7.92 -20.98
CA LEU A 43 -31.16 -6.98 -21.64
C LEU A 43 -30.96 -5.57 -21.08
N PHE A 44 -30.60 -4.66 -21.99
CA PHE A 44 -30.52 -3.23 -21.76
C PHE A 44 -31.89 -2.69 -21.30
N SER A 45 -31.95 -2.10 -20.11
CA SER A 45 -33.02 -1.17 -19.77
C SER A 45 -32.57 0.24 -20.14
N ALA A 46 -32.89 0.66 -21.36
CA ALA A 46 -32.56 1.99 -21.85
C ALA A 46 -33.46 3.04 -21.22
N SER A 47 -32.85 4.05 -20.59
CA SER A 47 -33.54 5.25 -20.11
C SER A 47 -34.28 5.94 -21.27
N ARG A 48 -35.59 6.16 -21.11
CA ARG A 48 -36.39 6.98 -22.04
C ARG A 48 -36.47 8.41 -21.51
N SER A 49 -35.50 9.23 -21.92
CA SER A 49 -35.60 10.68 -21.81
C SER A 49 -36.68 11.21 -22.76
N ALA A 50 -37.71 11.85 -22.20
CA ALA A 50 -38.76 12.50 -22.98
C ALA A 50 -38.41 13.97 -23.24
N PHE A 51 -37.72 14.25 -24.36
CA PHE A 51 -37.52 15.61 -24.87
C PHE A 51 -37.47 15.62 -26.40
N GLY A 52 -38.31 16.48 -27.01
CA GLY A 52 -38.20 16.84 -28.44
C GLY A 52 -39.48 16.62 -29.26
N GLY A 53 -40.10 17.71 -29.71
CA GLY A 53 -41.15 17.66 -30.73
C GLY A 53 -41.98 18.94 -30.87
N ALA A 54 -42.02 19.47 -32.10
CA ALA A 54 -43.05 20.39 -32.60
C ALA A 54 -43.23 21.79 -31.94
N MET A 55 -42.28 22.70 -32.16
CA MET A 55 -42.61 24.14 -32.33
C MET A 55 -41.80 24.85 -33.45
N TYR A 56 -41.39 24.10 -34.48
CA TYR A 56 -40.78 24.67 -35.70
C TYR A 56 -41.84 25.04 -36.74
N ARG A 57 -42.70 26.02 -36.43
CA ARG A 57 -43.62 26.68 -37.38
C ARG A 57 -44.00 28.10 -36.95
N LEU A 58 -43.04 29.04 -36.96
CA LEU A 58 -43.27 30.48 -37.19
C LEU A 58 -41.92 31.24 -37.00
N LEU A 59 -41.17 31.46 -38.09
CA LEU A 59 -40.42 32.70 -38.38
C LEU A 59 -39.68 32.60 -39.73
N GLY A 60 -40.43 32.34 -40.80
CA GLY A 60 -39.93 32.50 -42.17
C GLY A 60 -40.08 33.95 -42.62
N LEU A 61 -39.28 34.87 -42.07
CA LEU A 61 -39.16 36.25 -42.57
C LEU A 61 -37.87 36.90 -42.05
N ILE A 62 -37.26 37.76 -42.89
CA ILE A 62 -35.91 38.35 -42.77
C ILE A 62 -34.82 37.51 -43.47
N LEU A 63 -35.03 37.35 -44.78
CA LEU A 63 -33.97 37.30 -45.78
C LEU A 63 -33.87 38.71 -46.37
N VAL A 64 -32.67 39.16 -46.77
CA VAL A 64 -32.37 40.44 -47.44
C VAL A 64 -32.34 41.70 -46.53
N VAL A 65 -31.12 42.21 -46.30
CA VAL A 65 -30.65 43.63 -46.38
C VAL A 65 -29.23 43.71 -45.76
N CYS A 66 -28.44 44.72 -46.13
CA CYS A 66 -27.05 44.96 -45.69
C CYS A 66 -25.98 43.97 -46.20
N SER A 67 -25.97 43.78 -47.52
CA SER A 67 -24.70 43.89 -48.24
C SER A 67 -24.38 45.38 -48.48
N MET A 68 -23.08 45.69 -48.59
CA MET A 68 -22.46 46.97 -48.99
C MET A 68 -22.20 48.10 -47.96
N THR A 69 -21.02 48.72 -48.19
CA THR A 69 -20.47 50.02 -47.73
C THR A 69 -20.08 50.24 -46.26
N ALA A 70 -18.76 50.16 -46.01
CA ALA A 70 -17.97 51.30 -45.53
C ALA A 70 -16.47 51.10 -45.88
N LEU A 71 -15.86 52.08 -46.56
CA LEU A 71 -14.40 52.15 -46.72
C LEU A 71 -13.79 52.89 -45.52
N GLY A 72 -12.58 52.52 -45.09
CA GLY A 72 -11.75 53.41 -44.28
C GLY A 72 -10.69 52.71 -43.42
N GLY A 73 -9.43 53.13 -43.57
CA GLY A 73 -8.40 52.97 -42.53
C GLY A 73 -7.31 51.92 -42.76
N CYS A 74 -6.42 52.15 -43.75
CA CYS A 74 -5.07 51.57 -43.68
C CYS A 74 -4.27 52.29 -42.57
N GLN A 75 -4.39 51.85 -41.32
CA GLN A 75 -3.50 52.30 -40.26
C GLN A 75 -2.20 51.49 -40.32
N THR A 76 -1.13 52.11 -40.82
CA THR A 76 0.20 51.49 -40.85
C THR A 76 0.74 51.39 -39.43
N SER A 77 0.53 50.23 -38.79
CA SER A 77 1.12 49.96 -37.48
C SER A 77 2.61 49.74 -37.64
N LYS A 78 3.40 50.65 -37.06
CA LYS A 78 4.85 50.64 -37.12
C LYS A 78 5.34 49.40 -36.37
N LYS A 79 5.75 48.36 -37.10
CA LYS A 79 6.27 47.11 -36.53
C LYS A 79 7.56 47.39 -35.77
N GLU A 80 7.44 47.67 -34.48
CA GLU A 80 8.59 47.84 -33.60
C GLU A 80 9.34 46.51 -33.52
N VAL A 81 10.60 46.54 -33.97
CA VAL A 81 11.45 45.34 -33.98
C VAL A 81 11.89 45.08 -32.54
N ALA A 82 11.08 44.30 -31.83
CA ALA A 82 11.46 43.75 -30.55
C ALA A 82 12.83 43.06 -30.70
N LYS A 83 13.80 43.43 -29.86
CA LYS A 83 15.09 42.75 -29.80
C LYS A 83 14.85 41.24 -29.64
N PRO A 84 15.63 40.38 -30.30
CA PRO A 84 15.56 38.95 -30.04
C PRO A 84 15.88 38.72 -28.56
N GLN A 85 14.88 38.32 -27.79
CA GLN A 85 15.11 37.81 -26.45
C GLN A 85 15.78 36.44 -26.59
N PRO A 86 16.77 36.11 -25.77
CA PRO A 86 17.35 34.76 -25.78
C PRO A 86 16.26 33.78 -25.33
N VAL A 87 15.75 33.00 -26.28
CA VAL A 87 14.90 31.85 -25.98
C VAL A 87 15.81 30.83 -25.33
N VAL A 88 15.76 30.75 -23.99
CA VAL A 88 16.34 29.62 -23.26
C VAL A 88 15.44 28.43 -23.52
N THR A 89 15.79 27.67 -24.56
CA THR A 89 15.21 26.34 -24.78
C THR A 89 15.68 25.46 -23.63
N VAL A 90 14.85 25.33 -22.59
CA VAL A 90 15.03 24.27 -21.60
C VAL A 90 14.76 22.99 -22.36
N GLU A 91 15.81 22.23 -22.65
CA GLU A 91 15.69 20.90 -23.20
C GLU A 91 15.07 20.03 -22.09
N GLU A 92 13.78 19.74 -22.24
CA GLU A 92 12.99 18.99 -21.27
C GLU A 92 13.48 17.54 -21.29
N GLU A 93 14.45 17.26 -20.41
CA GLU A 93 15.06 15.95 -20.25
C GLU A 93 13.94 14.91 -20.05
N PRO A 94 13.93 13.78 -20.81
CA PRO A 94 12.85 12.80 -20.72
C PRO A 94 12.62 12.39 -19.26
N PRO A 95 11.35 12.35 -18.78
CA PRO A 95 11.08 12.11 -17.37
C PRO A 95 11.68 10.78 -16.93
N GLU A 96 12.75 10.88 -16.13
CA GLU A 96 13.48 9.75 -15.60
C GLU A 96 12.52 8.87 -14.80
N VAL A 97 12.29 7.64 -15.27
CA VAL A 97 11.41 6.70 -14.59
C VAL A 97 12.06 6.29 -13.28
N GLU A 98 11.50 6.76 -12.16
CA GLU A 98 11.97 6.40 -10.81
C GLU A 98 12.19 4.89 -10.70
N ALA A 99 13.39 4.47 -10.25
CA ALA A 99 13.87 3.10 -10.35
C ALA A 99 12.88 2.05 -9.79
N TRP A 100 12.17 2.38 -8.72
CA TRP A 100 11.16 1.49 -8.12
C TRP A 100 9.98 1.21 -9.06
N ARG A 101 9.56 2.15 -9.91
CA ARG A 101 8.49 1.92 -10.91
C ARG A 101 8.90 0.97 -12.02
N GLY A 102 10.20 0.80 -12.26
CA GLY A 102 10.74 -0.23 -13.15
C GLY A 102 10.73 -1.64 -12.54
N VAL A 103 10.54 -1.76 -11.22
CA VAL A 103 10.55 -3.03 -10.47
C VAL A 103 9.17 -3.42 -9.95
N ALA A 104 8.36 -2.44 -9.50
CA ALA A 104 7.07 -2.65 -8.87
C ALA A 104 6.03 -3.28 -9.80
N THR A 105 5.19 -4.17 -9.27
CA THR A 105 4.05 -4.71 -10.02
C THR A 105 3.01 -3.60 -10.26
N PRO A 106 2.25 -3.63 -11.38
CA PRO A 106 1.18 -2.64 -11.64
C PRO A 106 0.13 -2.58 -10.52
N ALA A 107 -0.12 -3.71 -9.85
CA ALA A 107 -1.07 -3.80 -8.74
C ALA A 107 -0.56 -3.13 -7.46
N ASP A 108 0.75 -3.13 -7.24
CA ASP A 108 1.38 -2.46 -6.10
C ASP A 108 1.59 -0.97 -6.36
N ILE A 109 1.92 -0.56 -7.59
CA ILE A 109 1.91 0.85 -8.02
C ILE A 109 0.54 1.47 -7.71
N GLN A 110 -0.54 0.85 -8.20
CA GLN A 110 -1.91 1.29 -7.90
C GLN A 110 -2.22 1.28 -6.39
N SER A 111 -1.69 0.32 -5.63
CA SER A 111 -1.91 0.24 -4.18
C SER A 111 -1.16 1.33 -3.40
N LEU A 112 -0.04 1.85 -3.92
CA LEU A 112 0.69 2.99 -3.37
C LEU A 112 0.01 4.31 -3.76
N GLU A 113 -0.46 4.45 -5.00
CA GLU A 113 -1.23 5.61 -5.47
C GLU A 113 -2.55 5.77 -4.69
N ALA A 114 -3.22 4.67 -4.35
CA ALA A 114 -4.44 4.66 -3.55
C ALA A 114 -4.21 4.80 -2.02
N LEU A 115 -2.95 4.91 -1.56
CA LEU A 115 -2.62 4.91 -0.14
C LEU A 115 -3.28 6.05 0.68
N PRO A 116 -3.43 7.30 0.18
CA PRO A 116 -4.12 8.36 0.93
C PRO A 116 -5.57 8.01 1.25
N ALA A 117 -6.32 7.45 0.30
CA ALA A 117 -7.69 7.00 0.52
C ALA A 117 -7.74 5.83 1.53
N ALA A 118 -6.79 4.89 1.45
CA ALA A 118 -6.70 3.80 2.40
C ALA A 118 -6.42 4.28 3.84
N TRP A 119 -5.65 5.36 4.01
CA TRP A 119 -5.47 6.04 5.31
C TRP A 119 -6.77 6.66 5.82
N GLU A 120 -7.50 7.40 4.99
CA GLU A 120 -8.78 8.01 5.38
C GLU A 120 -9.80 6.97 5.86
N GLU A 121 -9.98 5.89 5.08
CA GLU A 121 -10.87 4.79 5.42
C GLU A 121 -10.47 4.11 6.73
N ALA A 122 -9.19 3.72 6.86
CA ALA A 122 -8.69 2.99 8.00
C ALA A 122 -8.78 3.81 9.29
N LEU A 123 -8.36 5.08 9.24
CA LEU A 123 -8.47 5.99 10.39
C LEU A 123 -9.93 6.35 10.70
N GLY A 124 -10.80 6.48 9.69
CA GLY A 124 -12.24 6.67 9.88
C GLY A 124 -12.88 5.55 10.70
N GLU A 125 -12.56 4.29 10.39
CA GLU A 125 -13.03 3.12 11.15
C GLU A 125 -12.45 3.05 12.56
N VAL A 126 -11.14 3.30 12.72
CA VAL A 126 -10.45 3.32 14.02
C VAL A 126 -11.04 4.40 14.94
N ARG A 127 -11.19 5.64 14.47
CA ARG A 127 -11.69 6.80 15.24
C ARG A 127 -13.05 6.56 15.90
N ARG A 128 -13.90 5.69 15.33
CA ARG A 128 -15.25 5.36 15.85
C ARG A 128 -15.23 4.57 17.15
N ARG A 129 -14.17 3.81 17.44
CA ARG A 129 -14.09 2.91 18.62
C ARG A 129 -12.80 3.04 19.44
N TYR A 130 -11.71 3.47 18.80
CA TYR A 130 -10.36 3.44 19.36
C TYR A 130 -9.69 4.83 19.41
N ARG A 131 -10.47 5.93 19.42
CA ARG A 131 -9.96 7.31 19.40
C ARG A 131 -8.82 7.57 20.39
N ARG A 132 -8.91 7.06 21.62
CA ARG A 132 -7.85 7.23 22.64
C ARG A 132 -6.56 6.48 22.31
N ALA A 133 -6.65 5.27 21.74
CA ALA A 133 -5.48 4.51 21.31
C ALA A 133 -4.82 5.17 20.11
N LEU A 134 -5.61 5.61 19.11
CA LEU A 134 -5.11 6.37 17.96
C LEU A 134 -4.40 7.66 18.39
N ALA A 135 -4.98 8.42 19.32
CA ALA A 135 -4.37 9.66 19.81
C ALA A 135 -3.07 9.42 20.61
N ALA A 136 -2.87 8.22 21.18
CA ALA A 136 -1.67 7.88 21.92
C ALA A 136 -0.45 7.56 21.03
N GLU A 137 -0.66 7.26 19.74
CA GLU A 137 0.44 7.05 18.79
C GLU A 137 0.98 8.38 18.21
N GLY A 138 0.27 9.49 18.39
CA GLY A 138 0.69 10.81 17.91
C GLY A 138 0.98 10.85 16.41
N ASP A 139 2.09 11.50 16.06
CA ASP A 139 2.54 11.72 14.68
C ASP A 139 2.80 10.43 13.88
N LEU A 140 3.08 9.30 14.56
CA LEU A 140 3.22 8.00 13.89
C LEU A 140 1.98 7.65 13.05
N LEU A 141 0.78 8.09 13.44
CA LEU A 141 -0.46 7.79 12.70
C LEU A 141 -1.14 9.03 12.07
N VAL A 142 -0.37 10.10 11.87
CA VAL A 142 -0.77 11.26 11.06
C VAL A 142 -0.19 11.08 9.65
N PRO A 143 -1.02 10.85 8.60
CA PRO A 143 -0.52 10.50 7.27
C PRO A 143 0.46 11.54 6.69
N ASP A 144 0.17 12.83 6.87
CA ASP A 144 0.96 13.92 6.31
C ASP A 144 2.25 14.25 7.11
N THR A 145 2.46 13.62 8.28
CA THR A 145 3.69 13.84 9.05
C THR A 145 4.83 12.99 8.48
N ARG A 146 5.73 13.65 7.75
CA ARG A 146 7.01 13.11 7.27
C ARG A 146 8.11 14.17 7.35
N LEU A 147 9.35 13.74 7.53
CA LEU A 147 10.54 14.59 7.68
C LEU A 147 11.58 14.30 6.59
N PRO A 148 12.30 15.33 6.08
CA PRO A 148 13.36 15.13 5.08
C PRO A 148 14.51 14.25 5.55
N ARG A 149 15.15 13.57 4.59
CA ARG A 149 16.12 12.47 4.82
C ARG A 149 15.43 11.26 5.47
N ALA A 150 14.60 10.59 4.68
CA ALA A 150 13.83 9.41 5.08
C ALA A 150 14.68 8.14 5.24
N ALA A 151 15.86 8.10 4.62
CA ALA A 151 16.75 6.95 4.69
C ALA A 151 17.16 6.62 6.15
N PRO A 152 16.79 5.44 6.68
CA PRO A 152 17.22 5.01 8.00
C PRO A 152 18.69 4.59 7.98
N ALA A 153 19.39 4.83 9.09
CA ALA A 153 20.74 4.31 9.26
C ALA A 153 20.73 2.76 9.25
N PRO A 154 21.69 2.08 8.60
CA PRO A 154 21.84 0.63 8.72
C PRO A 154 22.03 0.21 10.17
N GLY A 155 21.31 -0.81 10.63
CA GLY A 155 21.31 -1.21 12.03
C GLY A 155 20.09 -2.03 12.46
N THR A 156 19.96 -2.23 13.77
CA THR A 156 18.84 -2.94 14.40
C THR A 156 17.80 -1.94 14.92
N TYR A 157 16.53 -2.22 14.66
CA TYR A 157 15.40 -1.39 15.07
C TYR A 157 14.47 -2.18 16.00
N ARG A 158 13.96 -1.51 17.04
CA ARG A 158 12.80 -1.99 17.78
C ARG A 158 11.57 -1.67 16.96
N CYS A 159 10.71 -2.66 16.75
CA CYS A 159 9.53 -2.48 15.90
C CYS A 159 8.26 -3.06 16.51
N ARG A 160 7.10 -2.47 16.17
CA ARG A 160 5.77 -3.06 16.35
C ARG A 160 4.91 -2.77 15.12
N ALA A 161 3.96 -3.65 14.84
CA ALA A 161 3.05 -3.53 13.70
C ALA A 161 1.63 -3.19 14.18
N ILE A 162 1.18 -1.99 13.85
CA ILE A 162 -0.18 -1.48 14.09
C ILE A 162 -1.03 -1.79 12.87
N ARG A 163 -2.16 -2.49 13.06
CA ARG A 163 -3.14 -2.80 12.01
C ARG A 163 -4.30 -1.81 12.10
N LEU A 164 -4.63 -1.20 10.98
CA LEU A 164 -5.63 -0.13 10.88
C LEU A 164 -6.72 -0.50 9.87
N GLY A 165 -7.97 -0.20 10.24
CA GLY A 165 -9.15 -0.50 9.46
C GLY A 165 -9.44 -2.00 9.34
N THR A 166 -10.64 -2.34 8.90
CA THR A 166 -11.00 -3.72 8.61
C THR A 166 -11.93 -3.86 7.40
N ARG A 167 -11.73 -4.94 6.64
CA ARG A 167 -12.64 -5.42 5.58
C ARG A 167 -13.58 -6.52 6.08
N ALA A 168 -13.36 -7.04 7.29
CA ALA A 168 -14.08 -8.18 7.85
C ALA A 168 -14.83 -7.78 9.13
N ALA A 169 -16.16 -7.84 9.12
CA ALA A 169 -17.01 -7.33 10.20
C ALA A 169 -16.77 -7.92 11.61
N ARG A 170 -16.04 -9.05 11.71
CA ARG A 170 -15.67 -9.72 12.98
C ARG A 170 -14.25 -9.42 13.45
N ILE A 171 -13.43 -8.74 12.65
CA ILE A 171 -12.05 -8.38 13.00
C ILE A 171 -12.04 -6.94 13.54
N PRO A 172 -11.39 -6.66 14.69
CA PRO A 172 -11.25 -5.29 15.17
C PRO A 172 -10.49 -4.42 14.17
N PRO A 173 -10.95 -3.18 13.86
CA PRO A 173 -10.23 -2.26 12.96
C PRO A 173 -8.94 -1.70 13.59
N TRP A 174 -8.55 -2.15 14.78
CA TRP A 174 -7.36 -1.74 15.50
C TRP A 174 -6.74 -2.95 16.20
N SER A 175 -5.45 -3.20 15.96
CA SER A 175 -4.64 -4.06 16.83
C SER A 175 -3.16 -3.71 16.73
N VAL A 176 -2.42 -3.91 17.82
CA VAL A 176 -0.97 -3.66 17.89
C VAL A 176 -0.28 -4.99 18.19
N SER A 177 0.78 -5.33 17.45
CA SER A 177 1.57 -6.53 17.73
C SER A 177 2.35 -6.38 19.05
N LYS A 178 2.86 -7.50 19.57
CA LYS A 178 4.01 -7.44 20.47
C LYS A 178 5.20 -6.80 19.73
N SER A 179 6.07 -6.11 20.47
CA SER A 179 7.32 -5.61 19.92
C SER A 179 8.21 -6.77 19.46
N GLY A 180 8.95 -6.53 18.38
CA GLY A 180 9.99 -7.40 17.84
C GLY A 180 11.13 -6.55 17.31
N PHE A 181 11.88 -7.12 16.37
CA PHE A 181 13.00 -6.43 15.71
C PHE A 181 12.77 -6.30 14.22
N CYS A 182 13.31 -5.22 13.66
CA CYS A 182 13.62 -5.12 12.24
C CYS A 182 15.12 -4.88 12.06
N TYR A 183 15.60 -5.13 10.85
CA TYR A 183 16.96 -4.86 10.43
C TYR A 183 16.94 -3.99 9.17
N VAL A 184 17.73 -2.93 9.18
CA VAL A 184 18.08 -2.17 7.98
C VAL A 184 19.51 -2.55 7.61
N GLY A 185 19.71 -3.06 6.40
CA GLY A 185 21.02 -3.42 5.88
C GLY A 185 21.41 -2.59 4.66
N VAL A 186 22.64 -2.79 4.18
CA VAL A 186 23.10 -2.30 2.88
C VAL A 186 23.36 -3.50 1.97
N SER A 187 22.93 -3.41 0.72
CA SER A 187 23.11 -4.45 -0.30
C SER A 187 23.44 -3.79 -1.63
N GLY A 188 24.73 -3.79 -1.97
CA GLY A 188 25.23 -2.97 -3.07
C GLY A 188 25.15 -1.49 -2.69
N ASP A 189 24.47 -0.71 -3.54
CA ASP A 189 24.12 0.70 -3.35
C ASP A 189 22.77 0.91 -2.63
N GLN A 190 21.98 -0.15 -2.44
CA GLN A 190 20.61 -0.05 -1.94
C GLN A 190 20.47 -0.44 -0.45
N LEU A 191 19.54 0.20 0.26
CA LEU A 191 19.13 -0.24 1.60
C LEU A 191 18.21 -1.46 1.51
N SER A 192 18.44 -2.44 2.38
CA SER A 192 17.53 -3.59 2.59
C SER A 192 16.76 -3.44 3.90
N PHE A 193 15.54 -3.97 3.93
CA PHE A 193 14.70 -4.02 5.12
C PHE A 193 14.20 -5.43 5.39
N ALA A 194 14.28 -5.88 6.64
CA ALA A 194 13.69 -7.12 7.11
C ALA A 194 12.95 -6.91 8.43
N SER A 195 11.69 -7.35 8.51
CA SER A 195 10.88 -7.39 9.73
C SER A 195 10.76 -8.84 10.23
N GLU A 196 11.09 -9.05 11.50
CA GLU A 196 10.88 -10.33 12.20
C GLU A 196 9.60 -10.35 13.05
N ILE A 197 8.74 -9.34 12.93
CA ILE A 197 7.50 -9.21 13.71
C ILE A 197 6.55 -10.37 13.39
N ALA A 198 6.04 -11.04 14.43
CA ALA A 198 5.06 -12.11 14.30
C ALA A 198 3.79 -11.63 13.54
N GLY A 199 3.46 -12.31 12.45
CA GLY A 199 2.33 -11.94 11.58
C GLY A 199 2.62 -10.81 10.58
N THR A 200 3.85 -10.28 10.53
CA THR A 200 4.35 -9.34 9.52
C THR A 200 5.85 -9.62 9.26
N ARG A 201 6.19 -10.89 9.02
CA ARG A 201 7.53 -11.29 8.59
C ARG A 201 7.70 -11.00 7.10
N ILE A 202 8.43 -9.95 6.75
CA ILE A 202 8.64 -9.48 5.37
C ILE A 202 10.11 -9.09 5.17
N GLY A 203 10.62 -9.20 3.95
CA GLY A 203 11.97 -8.77 3.60
C GLY A 203 12.03 -8.26 2.16
N GLY A 204 12.86 -7.25 1.91
CA GLY A 204 12.96 -6.58 0.62
C GLY A 204 13.95 -5.42 0.62
N TYR A 205 13.77 -4.51 -0.34
CA TYR A 205 14.63 -3.36 -0.56
C TYR A 205 13.86 -2.05 -0.45
N LEU A 206 14.57 -0.99 -0.08
CA LEU A 206 14.08 0.38 -0.01
C LEU A 206 14.66 1.18 -1.17
N PHE A 207 13.81 1.82 -1.95
CA PHE A 207 14.16 2.60 -3.13
C PHE A 207 13.94 4.08 -2.84
N ASP A 208 14.89 4.93 -3.24
CA ASP A 208 14.72 6.38 -3.18
C ASP A 208 13.60 6.85 -4.13
N VAL A 209 12.82 7.82 -3.64
CA VAL A 209 11.84 8.57 -4.42
C VAL A 209 12.50 9.88 -4.83
N LYS A 210 12.51 10.17 -6.14
CA LYS A 210 13.09 11.42 -6.65
C LYS A 210 12.32 12.61 -6.08
N GLU A 211 13.05 13.54 -5.47
CA GLU A 211 12.48 14.73 -4.78
C GLU A 211 11.53 14.40 -3.61
N GLY A 212 11.54 13.16 -3.09
CA GLY A 212 10.65 12.69 -2.03
C GLY A 212 11.27 12.68 -0.62
N ASP A 213 10.43 12.94 0.38
CA ASP A 213 10.76 12.75 1.81
C ASP A 213 10.38 11.33 2.30
N ASN A 214 10.52 10.34 1.42
CA ASN A 214 10.11 8.95 1.64
C ASN A 214 10.91 7.97 0.76
N LEU A 215 10.92 6.69 1.16
CA LEU A 215 11.42 5.57 0.35
C LEU A 215 10.26 4.62 0.01
N VAL A 216 10.31 3.98 -1.16
CA VAL A 216 9.40 2.87 -1.50
C VAL A 216 10.02 1.56 -1.05
N PHE A 217 9.31 0.80 -0.21
CA PHE A 217 9.65 -0.59 0.09
C PHE A 217 9.03 -1.51 -0.97
N LEU A 218 9.82 -2.39 -1.57
CA LEU A 218 9.35 -3.54 -2.36
C LEU A 218 9.97 -4.82 -1.78
N GLY A 219 9.15 -5.79 -1.43
CA GLY A 219 9.61 -7.03 -0.80
C GLY A 219 8.53 -8.10 -0.70
N ALA A 220 8.87 -9.25 -0.14
CA ALA A 220 7.96 -10.38 -0.03
C ALA A 220 7.85 -10.92 1.40
N THR A 221 6.77 -11.65 1.66
CA THR A 221 6.56 -12.40 2.89
C THR A 221 7.68 -13.42 3.09
N VAL A 222 8.27 -13.47 4.29
CA VAL A 222 9.27 -14.50 4.66
C VAL A 222 8.54 -15.76 5.15
N PRO A 223 8.60 -16.91 4.44
CA PRO A 223 8.03 -18.16 4.91
C PRO A 223 8.55 -18.58 6.30
N ALA A 224 7.69 -19.18 7.12
CA ALA A 224 7.99 -19.51 8.52
C ALA A 224 9.17 -20.49 8.75
N ARG A 225 9.72 -21.10 7.69
CA ARG A 225 10.87 -22.02 7.74
C ARG A 225 12.12 -21.49 7.03
N THR A 226 12.11 -20.26 6.52
CA THR A 226 13.24 -19.63 5.84
C THR A 226 13.76 -18.42 6.63
N LYS A 227 15.02 -18.06 6.39
CA LYS A 227 15.64 -16.86 6.98
C LYS A 227 15.46 -15.60 6.11
N THR A 228 15.20 -15.78 4.82
CA THR A 228 15.08 -14.72 3.82
C THR A 228 13.73 -14.78 3.12
N ALA A 229 13.28 -13.65 2.60
CA ALA A 229 12.18 -13.57 1.66
C ALA A 229 12.59 -14.18 0.30
N PRO A 230 11.63 -14.67 -0.51
CA PRO A 230 11.86 -14.86 -1.94
C PRO A 230 12.08 -13.48 -2.62
N PRO A 231 12.60 -13.44 -3.86
CA PRO A 231 12.61 -12.22 -4.66
C PRO A 231 11.20 -11.64 -4.80
N TYR A 232 11.09 -10.31 -4.72
CA TYR A 232 9.85 -9.58 -5.05
C TYR A 232 9.43 -9.89 -6.50
N GLY A 233 8.12 -10.01 -6.75
CA GLY A 233 7.57 -10.37 -8.07
C GLY A 233 7.63 -11.87 -8.38
N ALA A 234 8.29 -12.69 -7.55
CA ALA A 234 8.25 -14.15 -7.71
C ALA A 234 6.88 -14.75 -7.35
N ASN A 235 6.07 -14.03 -6.56
CA ASN A 235 4.68 -14.40 -6.26
C ASN A 235 3.88 -13.19 -5.74
N GLU A 236 3.09 -12.58 -6.63
CA GLU A 236 2.25 -11.39 -6.35
C GLU A 236 1.26 -11.54 -5.17
N ALA A 237 0.98 -12.77 -4.71
CA ALA A 237 0.14 -13.02 -3.54
C ALA A 237 0.91 -12.95 -2.21
N LEU A 238 2.24 -12.99 -2.26
CA LEU A 238 3.16 -12.86 -1.11
C LEU A 238 3.93 -11.54 -1.10
N ASP A 239 3.90 -10.81 -2.20
CA ASP A 239 4.53 -9.51 -2.38
C ASP A 239 3.89 -8.41 -1.53
N TRP A 240 4.70 -7.40 -1.23
CA TRP A 240 4.39 -6.23 -0.42
C TRP A 240 5.06 -5.01 -1.02
N ALA A 241 4.28 -3.94 -1.16
CA ALA A 241 4.79 -2.60 -1.33
C ALA A 241 4.40 -1.71 -0.15
N GLY A 242 5.18 -0.66 0.11
CA GLY A 242 4.87 0.34 1.13
C GLY A 242 5.71 1.60 1.00
N LEU A 243 5.38 2.61 1.80
CA LEU A 243 6.18 3.81 1.96
C LEU A 243 6.86 3.81 3.33
N LEU A 244 8.19 3.97 3.33
CA LEU A 244 8.95 4.28 4.53
C LEU A 244 9.13 5.81 4.63
N GLU A 245 8.70 6.37 5.74
CA GLU A 245 8.77 7.80 6.04
C GLU A 245 9.49 7.99 7.38
N ARG A 246 10.27 9.06 7.54
CA ARG A 246 10.78 9.45 8.85
C ARG A 246 9.76 10.35 9.53
N THR A 247 9.33 10.00 10.74
CA THR A 247 8.29 10.73 11.49
C THR A 247 8.87 11.58 12.62
N ASP A 248 10.04 11.22 13.16
CA ASP A 248 10.77 11.99 14.18
C ASP A 248 12.29 11.75 14.07
N GLU A 249 13.10 12.23 15.01
CA GLU A 249 14.50 11.86 15.14
C GLU A 249 14.64 10.35 15.44
N PHE A 250 15.31 9.60 14.55
CA PHE A 250 15.48 8.13 14.60
C PHE A 250 14.18 7.29 14.71
N HIS A 251 13.04 7.89 14.38
CA HIS A 251 11.72 7.26 14.39
C HIS A 251 11.15 7.25 12.97
N TYR A 252 10.81 6.06 12.48
CA TYR A 252 10.35 5.84 11.11
C TYR A 252 9.07 5.02 11.09
N ARG A 253 8.35 5.15 9.98
CA ARG A 253 7.07 4.53 9.70
C ARG A 253 7.12 3.82 8.36
N LEU A 254 6.98 2.49 8.33
CA LEU A 254 6.74 1.75 7.10
C LEU A 254 5.24 1.46 6.97
N THR A 255 4.56 2.18 6.10
CA THR A 255 3.14 2.02 5.80
C THR A 255 2.93 1.04 4.66
N LEU A 256 2.27 -0.08 4.96
CA LEU A 256 2.00 -1.19 4.04
C LEU A 256 0.49 -1.24 3.72
N PRO A 257 0.03 -0.72 2.57
CA PRO A 257 -1.32 -0.94 2.11
C PRO A 257 -1.59 -2.43 1.87
N ARG A 258 -2.69 -2.94 2.43
CA ARG A 258 -3.07 -4.34 2.27
C ARG A 258 -3.99 -4.50 1.07
N ARG A 259 -3.49 -5.08 -0.03
CA ARG A 259 -4.33 -5.54 -1.15
C ARG A 259 -5.26 -6.70 -0.74
N THR A 260 -4.79 -7.60 0.12
CA THR A 260 -5.51 -8.80 0.57
C THR A 260 -5.57 -8.90 2.09
N GLY A 261 -6.53 -9.67 2.62
CA GLY A 261 -6.71 -9.92 4.05
C GLY A 261 -7.50 -8.84 4.81
N ASP A 262 -7.67 -9.07 6.10
CA ASP A 262 -8.75 -8.45 6.89
C ASP A 262 -8.52 -6.99 7.31
N ASN A 263 -7.28 -6.50 7.34
CA ASN A 263 -6.95 -5.12 7.74
C ASN A 263 -6.73 -4.26 6.49
N ARG A 264 -7.02 -2.95 6.54
CA ARG A 264 -6.82 -2.04 5.39
C ARG A 264 -5.35 -1.65 5.22
N LEU A 265 -4.70 -1.29 6.31
CA LEU A 265 -3.28 -0.95 6.38
C LEU A 265 -2.58 -1.74 7.48
N ILE A 266 -1.27 -1.94 7.33
CA ILE A 266 -0.37 -2.23 8.44
C ILE A 266 0.70 -1.14 8.46
N VAL A 267 0.87 -0.51 9.62
CA VAL A 267 1.96 0.43 9.89
C VAL A 267 2.98 -0.29 10.76
N ILE A 268 4.21 -0.42 10.27
CA ILE A 268 5.34 -0.84 11.11
C ILE A 268 6.01 0.42 11.64
N GLU A 269 6.04 0.56 12.96
CA GLU A 269 6.90 1.52 13.67
C GLU A 269 8.33 0.97 13.69
N LEU A 270 9.32 1.82 13.41
CA LEU A 270 10.73 1.52 13.59
C LEU A 270 11.34 2.61 14.49
N ILE A 271 11.87 2.22 15.65
CA ILE A 271 12.68 3.09 16.51
C ILE A 271 14.08 2.49 16.55
N ALA A 272 15.11 3.29 16.28
CA ALA A 272 16.49 2.81 16.36
C ALA A 272 16.74 2.16 17.73
N ALA A 273 17.23 0.91 17.75
CA ALA A 273 17.73 0.36 18.99
C ALA A 273 19.04 1.09 19.32
N PRO A 274 19.26 1.55 20.57
CA PRO A 274 20.56 2.07 20.94
C PRO A 274 21.61 0.97 20.72
N ASP A 275 22.75 1.35 20.17
CA ASP A 275 23.91 0.47 20.05
C ASP A 275 24.30 -0.04 21.46
N ALA A 276 24.55 -1.34 21.55
CA ALA A 276 24.76 -2.07 22.81
C ALA A 276 26.25 -2.18 23.19
#